data_AF-G0RGF5-F1
#
_entry.id   AF-G0RGF5-F1
#
_cell.length_a   1.000
_cell.length_b   1.000
_cell.length_c   1.000
_cell.angle_alpha   90.00
_cell.angle_beta   90.00
_cell.angle_gamma   90.00
#
_symmetry.space_group_name_H-M   'P 1'
#
loop_
_entity.id
_entity.type
_entity.pdbx_description
1 polymer ?
#
loop_
_entity_poly.entity_id
_entity_poly.type
_entity_poly.pdbx_seq_one_letter_code
_entity_poly.pdbx_strand_id
1 'polypeptide(L)'
;IPRPLPLWLNTACAKHIVKGNFMTLSARPKTVDPGEWVAHQVVEHYRNLWNFVRVIHEKEEDGSSICNPNTCPKMSAGKNHSYTWLNRNHEPVELPAYEYMTLMQRWMSGKIDDPALFPTDPDTVGFALHPEYTSNALQQQQGGEDWLGARSGFPKQLGSTCQLIFRQIFRVYAHLYWDHFVEPFYHLNLEKQLNSCFSHFILTATTLDMLQPAELEPMQYLIDLWAADGTFPPESRPYAYANVERGRYIQSLGTSA
;
A
#
# COMPACT_ATOMS: atom_id res chain seq x y z
N ILE A 1 4.16 -10.41 -20.66
CA ILE A 1 4.51 -11.15 -19.43
C ILE A 1 6.03 -11.26 -19.39
N PRO A 2 6.68 -11.00 -18.24
CA PRO A 2 8.13 -11.05 -18.13
C PRO A 2 8.67 -12.46 -18.42
N ARG A 3 9.85 -12.53 -19.04
CA ARG A 3 10.60 -13.77 -19.26
C ARG A 3 12.05 -13.58 -18.77
N PRO A 4 12.58 -14.46 -17.91
CA PRO A 4 11.91 -15.61 -17.26
C PRO A 4 10.73 -15.18 -16.38
N LEU A 5 9.79 -16.10 -16.13
CA LEU A 5 8.63 -15.82 -15.28
C LEU A 5 9.10 -15.64 -13.83
N PRO A 6 8.84 -14.50 -13.18
CA PRO A 6 9.21 -14.30 -11.78
C PRO A 6 8.52 -15.31 -10.85
N LEU A 7 9.20 -15.71 -9.78
CA LEU A 7 8.68 -16.73 -8.85
C LEU A 7 7.37 -16.31 -8.19
N TRP A 8 7.15 -15.02 -7.94
CA TRP A 8 5.89 -14.49 -7.41
C TRP A 8 4.70 -14.58 -8.37
N LEU A 9 4.92 -14.92 -9.65
CA LEU A 9 3.85 -15.29 -10.59
C LEU A 9 3.61 -16.81 -10.66
N ASN A 10 4.38 -17.61 -9.94
CA ASN A 10 4.11 -19.04 -9.81
C ASN A 10 2.92 -19.24 -8.86
N THR A 11 1.89 -19.97 -9.29
CA THR A 11 0.68 -20.27 -8.51
C THR A 11 0.97 -21.00 -7.19
N ALA A 12 2.09 -21.72 -7.09
CA ALA A 12 2.54 -22.33 -5.85
C ALA A 12 2.95 -21.27 -4.80
N CYS A 13 3.55 -20.17 -5.24
CA CYS A 13 4.14 -19.12 -4.41
C CYS A 13 3.22 -17.90 -4.23
N ALA A 14 2.22 -17.71 -5.09
CA ALA A 14 1.27 -16.58 -5.04
C ALA A 14 0.11 -16.78 -4.03
N LYS A 15 0.23 -17.75 -3.11
CA LYS A 15 -0.83 -18.13 -2.16
C LYS A 15 -0.88 -17.21 -0.94
N HIS A 16 -2.04 -17.19 -0.29
CA HIS A 16 -2.32 -16.37 0.90
C HIS A 16 -2.32 -17.22 2.19
N ILE A 17 -2.20 -16.57 3.35
CA ILE A 17 -2.34 -17.22 4.66
C ILE A 17 -3.79 -17.67 4.87
N VAL A 18 -4.73 -16.78 4.56
CA VAL A 18 -6.16 -17.01 4.74
C VAL A 18 -6.85 -17.13 3.40
N LYS A 19 -7.82 -18.04 3.33
CA LYS A 19 -8.80 -18.11 2.24
C LYS A 19 -10.04 -17.37 2.70
N GLY A 20 -10.37 -16.24 2.08
CA GLY A 20 -11.52 -15.45 2.48
C GLY A 20 -11.68 -14.17 1.67
N ASN A 21 -12.86 -13.56 1.78
CA ASN A 21 -13.16 -12.30 1.12
C ASN A 21 -12.57 -11.13 1.92
N PHE A 22 -11.41 -10.63 1.48
CA PHE A 22 -10.73 -9.48 2.10
C PHE A 22 -11.53 -8.16 1.97
N MET A 23 -12.58 -8.09 1.15
CA MET A 23 -13.41 -6.89 0.98
C MET A 23 -14.00 -6.38 2.30
N THR A 24 -14.33 -7.28 3.23
CA THR A 24 -14.89 -6.88 4.53
C THR A 24 -13.88 -6.14 5.40
N LEU A 25 -12.58 -6.38 5.22
CA LEU A 25 -11.52 -5.68 5.96
C LEU A 25 -11.28 -4.27 5.42
N SER A 26 -11.52 -4.07 4.13
CA SER A 26 -11.36 -2.78 3.45
C SER A 26 -12.61 -1.89 3.52
N ALA A 27 -13.77 -2.46 3.88
CA ALA A 27 -15.03 -1.73 3.94
C ALA A 27 -15.11 -0.80 5.16
N ARG A 28 -15.36 0.49 4.91
CA ARG A 28 -15.59 1.47 5.98
C ARG A 28 -16.85 1.12 6.78
N PRO A 29 -16.80 1.02 8.12
CA PRO A 29 -18.00 0.92 8.93
C PRO A 29 -18.90 2.15 8.75
N LYS A 30 -20.23 1.95 8.65
CA LYS A 30 -21.19 3.03 8.35
C LYS A 30 -21.16 4.19 9.36
N THR A 31 -20.76 3.92 10.59
CA THR A 31 -20.72 4.87 11.70
C THR A 31 -19.41 5.64 11.81
N VAL A 32 -18.38 5.25 11.05
CA VAL A 32 -17.04 5.86 11.10
C VAL A 32 -16.92 6.92 10.01
N ASP A 33 -16.38 8.08 10.36
CA ASP A 33 -16.13 9.17 9.41
C ASP A 33 -15.16 8.71 8.29
N PRO A 34 -15.37 9.13 7.02
CA PRO A 34 -14.46 8.77 5.93
C PRO A 34 -13.00 9.16 6.17
N GLY A 35 -12.73 10.33 6.75
CA GLY A 35 -11.38 10.82 7.04
C GLY A 35 -10.69 9.95 8.08
N GLU A 36 -11.37 9.63 9.18
CA GLU A 36 -10.87 8.73 10.22
C GLU A 36 -10.53 7.35 9.66
N TRP A 37 -11.41 6.80 8.83
CA TRP A 37 -11.17 5.50 8.21
C TRP A 37 -9.94 5.52 7.30
N VAL A 38 -9.80 6.54 6.45
CA VAL A 38 -8.63 6.67 5.57
C VAL A 38 -7.35 6.86 6.40
N ALA A 39 -7.39 7.69 7.44
CA ALA A 39 -6.26 7.93 8.33
C ALA A 39 -5.81 6.65 9.04
N HIS A 40 -6.75 5.88 9.58
CA HIS A 40 -6.49 4.57 10.17
C HIS A 40 -5.84 3.60 9.16
N GLN A 41 -6.38 3.54 7.93
CA GLN A 41 -5.84 2.67 6.89
C GLN A 41 -4.42 3.08 6.45
N VAL A 42 -4.11 4.37 6.41
CA VAL A 42 -2.74 4.86 6.17
C VAL A 42 -1.76 4.29 7.20
N VAL A 43 -2.07 4.44 8.49
CA VAL A 43 -1.20 3.98 9.58
C VAL A 43 -1.03 2.46 9.55
N GLU A 44 -2.12 1.73 9.33
CA GLU A 44 -2.11 0.27 9.31
C GLU A 44 -1.28 -0.30 8.15
N HIS A 45 -1.49 0.20 6.93
CA HIS A 45 -0.76 -0.29 5.75
C HIS A 45 0.71 0.12 5.77
N TYR A 46 1.02 1.31 6.30
CA TYR A 46 2.41 1.72 6.55
C TYR A 46 3.10 0.78 7.54
N ARG A 47 2.47 0.50 8.68
CA ARG A 47 3.02 -0.41 9.71
C ARG A 47 3.26 -1.81 9.15
N ASN A 48 2.30 -2.35 8.41
CA ASN A 48 2.41 -3.68 7.81
C ASN A 48 3.54 -3.76 6.78
N LEU A 49 3.66 -2.76 5.90
CA LEU A 49 4.77 -2.69 4.95
C LEU A 49 6.12 -2.61 5.67
N TRP A 50 6.22 -1.77 6.70
CA TRP A 50 7.49 -1.51 7.38
C TRP A 50 8.05 -2.76 8.05
N ASN A 51 7.20 -3.68 8.51
CA ASN A 51 7.65 -4.97 9.02
C ASN A 51 8.44 -5.78 7.98
N PHE A 52 8.06 -5.75 6.70
CA PHE A 52 8.80 -6.42 5.63
C PHE A 52 10.09 -5.67 5.27
N VAL A 53 10.04 -4.34 5.22
CA VAL A 53 11.23 -3.51 4.94
C VAL A 53 12.32 -3.74 5.98
N ARG A 54 11.94 -3.89 7.26
CA ARG A 54 12.90 -4.21 8.33
C ARG A 54 13.69 -5.49 8.06
N VAL A 55 13.09 -6.51 7.44
CA VAL A 55 13.79 -7.78 7.14
C VAL A 55 14.95 -7.53 6.16
N ILE A 56 14.74 -6.72 5.14
CA ILE A 56 15.79 -6.44 4.13
C ILE A 56 16.76 -5.32 4.54
N HIS A 57 16.41 -4.56 5.59
CA HIS A 57 17.26 -3.51 6.18
C HIS A 57 18.08 -4.00 7.37
N GLU A 58 17.75 -5.16 7.93
CA GLU A 58 18.52 -5.76 9.02
C GLU A 58 19.98 -5.95 8.58
N LYS A 59 20.90 -5.69 9.50
CA LYS A 59 22.33 -5.80 9.21
C LYS A 59 22.82 -7.20 9.57
N GLU A 60 23.52 -7.81 8.64
CA GLU A 60 24.26 -9.04 8.84
C GLU A 60 25.53 -8.78 9.68
N GLU A 61 26.24 -9.85 10.03
CA GLU A 61 27.48 -9.78 10.83
C GLU A 61 28.57 -8.90 10.20
N ASP A 62 28.60 -8.82 8.86
CA ASP A 62 29.53 -7.98 8.10
C ASP A 62 29.10 -6.50 8.03
N GLY A 63 27.96 -6.15 8.63
CA GLY A 63 27.38 -4.80 8.67
C GLY A 63 26.62 -4.40 7.41
N SER A 64 26.53 -5.27 6.40
CA SER A 64 25.73 -5.07 5.20
C SER A 64 24.27 -5.49 5.42
N SER A 65 23.35 -4.94 4.63
CA SER A 65 21.94 -5.33 4.59
C SER A 65 21.62 -5.98 3.25
N ILE A 66 20.60 -6.84 3.20
CA ILE A 66 20.19 -7.53 1.96
C ILE A 66 19.90 -6.52 0.84
N CYS A 67 19.08 -5.51 1.14
CA CYS A 67 18.90 -4.36 0.26
C CYS A 67 19.95 -3.31 0.59
N ASN A 68 20.86 -3.04 -0.35
CA ASN A 68 21.94 -2.07 -0.18
C ASN A 68 22.28 -1.40 -1.54
N PRO A 69 23.15 -0.38 -1.58
CA PRO A 69 23.49 0.30 -2.84
C PRO A 69 24.15 -0.57 -3.91
N ASN A 70 24.73 -1.72 -3.56
CA ASN A 70 25.32 -2.65 -4.52
C ASN A 70 24.27 -3.59 -5.11
N THR A 71 23.37 -4.12 -4.29
CA THR A 71 22.30 -5.04 -4.73
C THR A 71 21.16 -4.28 -5.43
N CYS A 72 20.80 -3.11 -4.89
CA CYS A 72 19.70 -2.27 -5.36
C CYS A 72 20.17 -0.81 -5.54
N PRO A 73 20.99 -0.52 -6.57
CA PRO A 73 21.56 0.81 -6.81
C PRO A 73 20.51 1.87 -7.17
N LYS A 74 19.30 1.45 -7.50
CA LYS A 74 18.14 2.31 -7.75
C LYS A 74 16.86 1.69 -7.20
N MET A 75 15.91 2.53 -6.81
CA MET A 75 14.56 2.11 -6.43
C MET A 75 13.76 1.74 -7.68
N SER A 76 13.41 0.47 -7.87
CA SER A 76 12.76 0.00 -9.09
C SER A 76 11.69 -1.08 -8.86
N ALA A 77 10.86 -1.28 -9.86
CA ALA A 77 9.96 -2.44 -9.98
C ALA A 77 10.28 -3.16 -11.30
N GLY A 78 11.31 -4.00 -11.25
CA GLY A 78 11.88 -4.66 -12.42
C GLY A 78 12.65 -3.69 -13.34
N LYS A 79 12.95 -4.14 -14.55
CA LYS A 79 13.88 -3.43 -15.45
C LYS A 79 13.32 -2.11 -16.02
N ASN A 80 12.00 -2.01 -16.16
CA ASN A 80 11.34 -0.95 -16.92
C ASN A 80 10.74 0.17 -16.04
N HIS A 81 10.70 -0.01 -14.72
CA HIS A 81 10.12 0.97 -13.80
C HIS A 81 11.16 1.41 -12.79
N SER A 82 11.64 2.65 -12.94
CA SER A 82 12.47 3.34 -11.94
C SER A 82 11.61 4.34 -11.18
N TYR A 83 11.82 4.45 -9.88
CA TYR A 83 11.14 5.41 -9.02
C TYR A 83 12.13 6.46 -8.55
N THR A 84 11.89 7.71 -8.93
CA THR A 84 12.66 8.85 -8.46
C THR A 84 12.07 9.42 -7.17
N TRP A 85 12.93 10.07 -6.39
CA TRP A 85 12.54 10.85 -5.23
C TRP A 85 12.63 12.34 -5.56
N LEU A 86 11.74 13.17 -5.01
CA LEU A 86 11.83 14.61 -5.18
C LEU A 86 12.74 15.20 -4.11
N ASN A 87 13.82 15.86 -4.51
CA ASN A 87 14.71 16.56 -3.60
C ASN A 87 14.06 17.86 -3.08
N ARG A 88 14.80 18.63 -2.26
CA ARG A 88 14.32 19.92 -1.71
C ARG A 88 13.99 20.96 -2.79
N ASN A 89 14.58 20.84 -3.97
CA ASN A 89 14.33 21.71 -5.12
C ASN A 89 13.19 21.20 -6.01
N HIS A 90 12.49 20.14 -5.61
CA HIS A 90 11.45 19.46 -6.40
C HIS A 90 11.99 18.80 -7.68
N GLU A 91 13.27 18.46 -7.70
CA GLU A 91 13.89 17.77 -8.83
C GLU A 91 13.87 16.25 -8.58
N PRO A 92 13.55 15.45 -9.61
CA PRO A 92 13.59 13.99 -9.51
C PRO A 92 15.04 13.51 -9.45
N VAL A 93 15.37 12.75 -8.41
CA VAL A 93 16.68 12.10 -8.23
C VAL A 93 16.52 10.59 -8.13
N GLU A 94 17.41 9.85 -8.80
CA GLU A 94 17.54 8.40 -8.64
C GLU A 94 18.29 8.12 -7.33
N LEU A 95 17.75 7.22 -6.51
CA LEU A 95 18.33 6.84 -5.23
C LEU A 95 18.42 5.32 -5.13
N PRO A 96 19.44 4.78 -4.45
CA PRO A 96 19.44 3.39 -4.02
C PRO A 96 18.15 3.04 -3.27
N ALA A 97 17.65 1.82 -3.46
CA ALA A 97 16.35 1.44 -2.91
C ALA A 97 16.32 1.52 -1.37
N TYR A 98 17.41 1.14 -0.71
CA TYR A 98 17.58 1.27 0.74
C TYR A 98 17.42 2.74 1.22
N GLU A 99 18.06 3.68 0.52
CA GLU A 99 17.97 5.10 0.85
C GLU A 99 16.58 5.67 0.57
N TYR A 100 15.98 5.27 -0.55
CA TYR A 100 14.61 5.62 -0.92
C TYR A 100 13.63 5.21 0.18
N MET A 101 13.68 3.95 0.63
CA MET A 101 12.80 3.42 1.69
C MET A 101 13.04 4.13 3.03
N THR A 102 14.30 4.47 3.34
CA THR A 102 14.64 5.22 4.56
C THR A 102 14.08 6.65 4.53
N LEU A 103 14.16 7.34 3.39
CA LEU A 103 13.58 8.68 3.21
C LEU A 103 12.05 8.62 3.23
N MET A 104 11.47 7.61 2.59
CA MET A 104 10.04 7.33 2.59
C MET A 104 9.52 7.13 4.02
N GLN A 105 10.21 6.33 4.83
CA GLN A 105 9.88 6.13 6.24
C GLN A 105 9.85 7.45 7.00
N ARG A 106 10.93 8.24 6.93
CA ARG A 106 11.04 9.51 7.64
C ARG A 106 9.97 10.50 7.20
N TRP A 107 9.71 10.55 5.90
CA TRP A 107 8.68 11.40 5.32
C TRP A 107 7.29 10.99 5.80
N MET A 108 6.96 9.69 5.78
CA MET A 108 5.67 9.20 6.25
C MET A 108 5.48 9.41 7.74
N SER A 109 6.43 9.02 8.59
CA SER A 109 6.34 9.23 10.04
C SER A 109 6.12 10.71 10.34
N GLY A 110 6.88 11.61 9.71
CA GLY A 110 6.67 13.05 9.85
C GLY A 110 5.32 13.57 9.37
N LYS A 111 4.54 12.81 8.58
CA LYS A 111 3.16 13.12 8.23
C LYS A 111 2.16 12.56 9.23
N ILE A 112 2.30 11.29 9.64
CA ILE A 112 1.32 10.67 10.56
C ILE A 112 1.49 11.21 11.98
N ASP A 113 2.70 11.64 12.35
CA ASP A 113 3.01 12.20 13.66
C ASP A 113 2.69 13.71 13.75
N ASP A 114 2.33 14.37 12.64
CA ASP A 114 1.98 15.79 12.58
C ASP A 114 0.51 15.99 13.01
N PRO A 115 0.22 16.56 14.19
CA PRO A 115 -1.14 16.72 14.68
C PRO A 115 -1.99 17.68 13.82
N ALA A 116 -1.35 18.54 13.02
CA ALA A 116 -2.07 19.42 12.10
C ALA A 116 -2.58 18.66 10.86
N LEU A 117 -2.00 17.50 10.54
CA LEU A 117 -2.40 16.65 9.42
C LEU A 117 -3.18 15.42 9.87
N PHE A 118 -2.77 14.80 10.97
CA PHE A 118 -3.41 13.67 11.63
C PHE A 118 -3.76 14.05 13.08
N PRO A 119 -4.89 14.76 13.30
CA PRO A 119 -5.33 15.12 14.64
C PRO A 119 -5.50 13.88 15.53
N THR A 120 -5.00 13.96 16.75
CA THR A 120 -5.13 12.89 17.75
C THR A 120 -5.89 13.33 18.99
N ASP A 121 -6.21 14.62 19.09
CA ASP A 121 -6.95 15.19 20.21
C ASP A 121 -8.44 14.87 20.07
N PRO A 122 -9.03 14.03 20.96
CA PRO A 122 -10.45 13.68 20.89
C PRO A 122 -11.37 14.89 21.00
N ASP A 123 -10.93 15.99 21.64
CA ASP A 123 -11.74 17.21 21.78
C ASP A 123 -11.92 17.95 20.44
N THR A 124 -11.05 17.68 19.47
CA THR A 124 -11.13 18.22 18.10
C THR A 124 -11.94 17.34 17.14
N VAL A 125 -12.28 16.11 17.54
CA VAL A 125 -12.98 15.12 16.71
C VAL A 125 -14.49 15.25 16.87
N GLY A 126 -15.16 15.85 15.88
CA GLY A 126 -16.59 16.05 15.90
C GLY A 126 -17.40 14.89 15.36
N PHE A 127 -17.51 13.77 16.08
CA PHE A 127 -18.70 12.94 15.93
C PHE A 127 -19.00 11.98 17.08
N ALA A 128 -20.13 12.22 17.76
CA ALA A 128 -20.97 11.16 18.29
C ALA A 128 -22.33 11.23 17.56
N LEU A 129 -22.90 10.08 17.19
CA LEU A 129 -24.25 9.96 16.60
C LEU A 129 -25.37 10.53 17.51
N HIS A 130 -25.04 10.76 18.78
CA HIS A 130 -25.91 11.36 19.78
C HIS A 130 -25.44 12.79 20.09
N PRO A 131 -26.14 13.82 19.57
CA PRO A 131 -25.81 15.23 19.81
C PRO A 131 -25.78 15.62 21.30
N GLU A 132 -26.47 14.84 22.13
CA GLU A 132 -26.60 15.00 23.58
C GLU A 132 -25.26 14.80 24.31
N TYR A 133 -24.32 14.12 23.66
CA TYR A 133 -22.96 13.87 24.16
C TYR A 133 -21.88 14.61 23.36
N THR A 134 -22.25 15.48 22.41
CA THR A 134 -21.28 16.24 21.60
C THR A 134 -20.97 17.60 22.19
N SER A 135 -19.70 18.01 22.15
CA SER A 135 -19.25 19.36 22.46
C SER A 135 -19.74 20.35 21.38
N ASN A 136 -20.20 21.54 21.81
CA ASN A 136 -20.80 22.58 20.96
C ASN A 136 -19.85 23.19 19.89
N ALA A 137 -18.59 22.75 19.80
CA ALA A 137 -17.56 23.42 19.00
C ALA A 137 -17.77 23.32 17.48
N LEU A 138 -18.52 22.33 16.97
CA LEU A 138 -18.65 22.08 15.52
C LEU A 138 -20.05 22.35 14.94
N GLN A 139 -21.00 22.86 15.73
CA GLN A 139 -22.32 23.26 15.21
C GLN A 139 -22.26 24.43 14.21
N GLN A 140 -21.11 25.10 14.04
CA GLN A 140 -20.95 26.24 13.12
C GLN A 140 -20.57 25.87 11.67
N GLN A 141 -20.37 24.60 11.32
CA GLN A 141 -20.03 24.20 9.94
C GLN A 141 -21.22 23.71 9.09
N GLN A 142 -22.46 24.13 9.37
CA GLN A 142 -23.63 23.80 8.54
C GLN A 142 -23.68 24.49 7.15
N GLY A 143 -22.55 24.98 6.63
CA GLY A 143 -22.47 25.60 5.30
C GLY A 143 -21.08 25.61 4.64
N GLY A 144 -20.13 24.80 5.13
CA GLY A 144 -18.75 24.76 4.64
C GLY A 144 -18.51 23.65 3.62
N GLU A 145 -17.58 23.86 2.69
CA GLU A 145 -17.13 22.88 1.68
C GLU A 145 -16.98 21.45 2.24
N ASP A 146 -17.43 20.45 1.48
CA ASP A 146 -17.34 19.03 1.85
C ASP A 146 -15.99 18.46 1.36
N TRP A 147 -15.09 18.10 2.28
CA TRP A 147 -13.83 17.41 1.96
C TRP A 147 -13.60 16.24 2.91
N LEU A 148 -12.68 15.35 2.51
CA LEU A 148 -12.34 14.15 3.28
C LEU A 148 -11.87 14.51 4.71
N GLY A 149 -12.67 14.13 5.71
CA GLY A 149 -12.34 14.32 7.12
C GLY A 149 -12.66 15.71 7.69
N ALA A 150 -13.38 16.57 6.95
CA ALA A 150 -13.80 17.90 7.42
C ALA A 150 -14.49 17.84 8.81
N ARG A 151 -15.34 16.82 9.00
CA ARG A 151 -16.12 16.62 10.24
C ARG A 151 -15.27 16.17 11.43
N SER A 152 -14.12 15.57 11.16
CA SER A 152 -13.14 15.12 12.16
C SER A 152 -11.97 16.10 12.32
N GLY A 153 -12.08 17.32 11.77
CA GLY A 153 -11.04 18.34 11.90
C GLY A 153 -9.79 18.10 11.04
N PHE A 154 -9.82 17.13 10.11
CA PHE A 154 -8.71 16.94 9.18
C PHE A 154 -8.62 18.10 8.18
N PRO A 155 -7.40 18.46 7.75
CA PRO A 155 -7.22 19.55 6.82
C PRO A 155 -7.62 19.13 5.38
N LYS A 156 -7.90 20.11 4.52
CA LYS A 156 -8.31 19.90 3.11
C LYS A 156 -7.34 19.04 2.31
N GLN A 157 -6.04 19.12 2.61
CA GLN A 157 -5.00 18.33 1.95
C GLN A 157 -4.90 16.87 2.40
N LEU A 158 -5.76 16.40 3.33
CA LEU A 158 -5.70 15.02 3.81
C LEU A 158 -5.75 14.02 2.65
N GLY A 159 -6.77 14.12 1.78
CA GLY A 159 -6.98 13.17 0.70
C GLY A 159 -5.79 13.06 -0.26
N SER A 160 -5.25 14.19 -0.71
CA SER A 160 -4.08 14.20 -1.61
C SER A 160 -2.81 13.71 -0.92
N THR A 161 -2.67 13.96 0.38
CA THR A 161 -1.54 13.45 1.18
C THR A 161 -1.64 11.94 1.37
N CYS A 162 -2.83 11.41 1.69
CA CYS A 162 -3.07 9.97 1.79
C CYS A 162 -2.82 9.26 0.46
N GLN A 163 -3.26 9.82 -0.68
CA GLN A 163 -2.95 9.30 -2.01
C GLN A 163 -1.42 9.24 -2.25
N LEU A 164 -0.67 10.28 -1.89
CA LEU A 164 0.79 10.25 -1.96
C LEU A 164 1.38 9.13 -1.09
N ILE A 165 0.87 8.95 0.13
CA ILE A 165 1.34 7.89 1.04
C ILE A 165 1.08 6.50 0.44
N PHE A 166 -0.13 6.22 -0.01
CA PHE A 166 -0.48 4.94 -0.64
C PHE A 166 0.38 4.65 -1.88
N ARG A 167 0.68 5.66 -2.71
CA ARG A 167 1.59 5.49 -3.86
C ARG A 167 2.98 5.11 -3.45
N GLN A 168 3.50 5.73 -2.41
CA GLN A 168 4.81 5.39 -1.86
C GLN A 168 4.82 3.97 -1.28
N ILE A 169 3.77 3.54 -0.57
CA ILE A 169 3.63 2.16 -0.06
C ILE A 169 3.62 1.17 -1.23
N PHE A 170 2.85 1.44 -2.30
CA PHE A 170 2.80 0.58 -3.49
C PHE A 170 4.16 0.39 -4.14
N ARG A 171 4.93 1.48 -4.33
CA ARG A 171 6.27 1.43 -4.92
C ARG A 171 7.21 0.52 -4.14
N VAL A 172 7.13 0.55 -2.81
CA VAL A 172 7.93 -0.34 -1.96
C VAL A 172 7.49 -1.78 -2.11
N TYR A 173 6.19 -2.08 -2.03
CA TYR A 173 5.73 -3.46 -2.31
C TYR A 173 6.22 -3.96 -3.67
N ALA A 174 6.09 -3.15 -4.73
CA ALA A 174 6.54 -3.53 -6.05
C ALA A 174 8.04 -3.88 -6.05
N HIS A 175 8.88 -3.05 -5.42
CA HIS A 175 10.30 -3.36 -5.26
C HIS A 175 10.54 -4.67 -4.48
N LEU A 176 9.83 -4.89 -3.38
CA LEU A 176 9.95 -6.15 -2.62
C LEU A 176 9.63 -7.38 -3.48
N TYR A 177 8.61 -7.32 -4.33
CA TYR A 177 8.29 -8.44 -5.23
C TYR A 177 9.35 -8.63 -6.33
N TRP A 178 9.79 -7.53 -6.94
CA TRP A 178 10.69 -7.61 -8.09
C TRP A 178 12.12 -7.99 -7.72
N ASP A 179 12.62 -7.48 -6.59
CA ASP A 179 14.04 -7.60 -6.22
C ASP A 179 14.28 -8.49 -4.99
N HIS A 180 13.27 -8.69 -4.12
CA HIS A 180 13.46 -9.37 -2.82
C HIS A 180 12.50 -10.53 -2.54
N PHE A 181 11.65 -10.92 -3.49
CA PHE A 181 10.66 -11.98 -3.24
C PHE A 181 11.32 -13.32 -2.94
N VAL A 182 12.35 -13.69 -3.70
CA VAL A 182 13.07 -14.96 -3.50
C VAL A 182 13.95 -14.86 -2.26
N GLU A 183 14.84 -13.86 -2.26
CA GLU A 183 15.74 -13.57 -1.16
C GLU A 183 15.37 -12.22 -0.53
N PRO A 184 14.85 -12.17 0.71
CA PRO A 184 14.76 -13.28 1.67
C PRO A 184 13.38 -13.93 1.78
N PHE A 185 12.31 -13.33 1.25
CA PHE A 185 10.94 -13.65 1.72
C PHE A 185 10.52 -15.09 1.45
N TYR A 186 10.81 -15.63 0.27
CA TYR A 186 10.52 -17.03 -0.05
C TYR A 186 11.38 -17.98 0.79
N HIS A 187 12.67 -17.70 0.94
CA HIS A 187 13.57 -18.54 1.75
C HIS A 187 13.21 -18.55 3.25
N LEU A 188 12.62 -17.47 3.75
CA LEU A 188 12.13 -17.37 5.12
C LEU A 188 10.67 -17.87 5.29
N ASN A 189 10.03 -18.40 4.25
CA ASN A 189 8.61 -18.78 4.24
C ASN A 189 7.65 -17.64 4.64
N LEU A 190 7.98 -16.40 4.22
CA LEU A 190 7.21 -15.18 4.46
C LEU A 190 6.38 -14.75 3.23
N GLU A 191 6.42 -15.51 2.13
CA GLU A 191 5.76 -15.17 0.88
C GLU A 191 4.24 -15.03 1.05
N LYS A 192 3.62 -15.89 1.88
CA LYS A 192 2.17 -15.82 2.11
C LYS A 192 1.75 -14.60 2.92
N GLN A 193 2.58 -14.18 3.87
CA GLN A 193 2.42 -12.97 4.68
C GLN A 193 2.50 -11.76 3.76
N LEU A 194 3.54 -11.70 2.92
CA LEU A 194 3.72 -10.64 1.93
C LEU A 194 2.54 -10.56 0.97
N ASN A 195 2.07 -11.70 0.44
CA ASN A 195 0.89 -11.78 -0.42
C ASN A 195 -0.36 -11.27 0.28
N SER A 196 -0.61 -11.70 1.52
CA SER A 196 -1.80 -11.31 2.29
C SER A 196 -1.83 -9.83 2.66
N CYS A 197 -0.70 -9.26 3.04
CA CYS A 197 -0.61 -7.82 3.29
C CYS A 197 -0.76 -7.03 1.98
N PHE A 198 -0.15 -7.48 0.88
CA PHE A 198 -0.22 -6.75 -0.39
C PHE A 198 -1.60 -6.83 -1.04
N SER A 199 -2.26 -7.99 -1.06
CA SER A 199 -3.62 -8.10 -1.62
C SER A 199 -4.62 -7.27 -0.81
N HIS A 200 -4.53 -7.28 0.52
CA HIS A 200 -5.32 -6.41 1.39
C HIS A 200 -5.04 -4.92 1.13
N PHE A 201 -3.77 -4.55 0.93
CA PHE A 201 -3.39 -3.20 0.56
C PHE A 201 -4.02 -2.77 -0.78
N ILE A 202 -3.93 -3.60 -1.84
CA ILE A 202 -4.50 -3.29 -3.16
C ILE A 202 -6.02 -3.15 -3.08
N LEU A 203 -6.71 -4.04 -2.37
CA LEU A 203 -8.15 -3.93 -2.15
C LEU A 203 -8.53 -2.65 -1.43
N THR A 204 -7.83 -2.31 -0.36
CA THR A 204 -8.09 -1.09 0.42
C THR A 204 -7.80 0.16 -0.40
N ALA A 205 -6.63 0.23 -1.02
CA ALA A 205 -6.16 1.37 -1.77
C ALA A 205 -7.10 1.70 -2.94
N THR A 206 -7.56 0.68 -3.66
CA THR A 206 -8.51 0.86 -4.74
C THR A 206 -9.90 1.19 -4.23
N THR A 207 -10.40 0.51 -3.18
CA THR A 207 -11.75 0.78 -2.58
C THR A 207 -11.87 2.19 -2.02
N LEU A 208 -10.78 2.77 -1.54
CA LEU A 208 -10.74 4.14 -1.01
C LEU A 208 -10.32 5.19 -2.05
N ASP A 209 -10.13 4.81 -3.32
CA ASP A 209 -9.66 5.71 -4.39
C ASP A 209 -8.30 6.37 -4.08
N MET A 210 -7.45 5.65 -3.34
CA MET A 210 -6.09 6.07 -2.99
C MET A 210 -5.05 5.72 -4.06
N LEU A 211 -5.34 4.74 -4.92
CA LEU A 211 -4.53 4.38 -6.09
C LEU A 211 -5.39 4.30 -7.35
N GLN A 212 -4.88 4.87 -8.42
CA GLN A 212 -5.49 4.81 -9.75
C GLN A 212 -4.97 3.59 -10.54
N PRO A 213 -5.74 3.08 -11.52
CA PRO A 213 -5.36 1.88 -12.29
C PRO A 213 -3.98 1.99 -12.96
N ALA A 214 -3.63 3.16 -13.49
CA ALA A 214 -2.34 3.39 -14.14
C ALA A 214 -1.15 3.20 -13.18
N GLU A 215 -1.36 3.42 -11.88
CA GLU A 215 -0.32 3.32 -10.86
C GLU A 215 -0.04 1.87 -10.47
N LEU A 216 -1.00 0.97 -10.73
CA LEU A 216 -0.92 -0.46 -10.45
C LEU A 216 -0.12 -1.25 -11.48
N GLU A 217 0.18 -0.64 -12.63
CA GLU A 217 0.83 -1.28 -13.79
C GLU A 217 2.05 -2.16 -13.41
N PRO A 218 2.98 -1.72 -12.54
CA PRO A 218 4.19 -2.49 -12.23
C PRO A 218 3.92 -3.86 -11.60
N MET A 219 2.73 -4.04 -11.01
CA MET A 219 2.28 -5.28 -10.38
C MET A 219 1.04 -5.89 -11.06
N GLN A 220 0.68 -5.41 -12.24
CA GLN A 220 -0.55 -5.80 -12.92
C GLN A 220 -0.64 -7.31 -13.19
N TYR A 221 0.48 -7.97 -13.51
CA TYR A 221 0.47 -9.42 -13.75
C TYR A 221 0.08 -10.23 -12.50
N LEU A 222 0.45 -9.76 -11.30
CA LEU A 222 0.06 -10.41 -10.05
C LEU A 222 -1.42 -10.13 -9.73
N ILE A 223 -1.88 -8.90 -9.99
CA ILE A 223 -3.29 -8.52 -9.84
C ILE A 223 -4.19 -9.36 -10.76
N ASP A 224 -3.77 -9.56 -12.01
CA ASP A 224 -4.49 -10.41 -12.96
C ASP A 224 -4.54 -11.86 -12.51
N LEU A 225 -3.43 -12.39 -11.99
CA LEU A 225 -3.35 -13.74 -11.45
C LEU A 225 -4.33 -13.92 -10.28
N TRP A 226 -4.35 -12.98 -9.34
CA TRP A 226 -5.25 -12.98 -8.19
C TRP A 226 -6.71 -12.71 -8.54
N ALA A 227 -7.00 -12.00 -9.63
CA ALA A 227 -8.35 -11.91 -10.17
C ALA A 227 -8.80 -13.26 -10.79
N ALA A 228 -7.90 -13.94 -11.50
CA ALA A 228 -8.20 -15.23 -12.14
C ALA A 228 -8.31 -16.41 -11.14
N ASP A 229 -7.58 -16.36 -10.01
CA ASP A 229 -7.66 -17.41 -8.97
C ASP A 229 -8.81 -17.20 -7.96
N GLY A 230 -9.52 -16.07 -8.05
CA GLY A 230 -10.64 -15.72 -7.19
C GLY A 230 -10.25 -15.04 -5.88
N THR A 231 -8.98 -14.70 -5.67
CA THR A 231 -8.53 -13.86 -4.53
C THR A 231 -9.22 -12.50 -4.56
N PHE A 232 -9.27 -11.87 -5.73
CA PHE A 232 -10.05 -10.66 -5.93
C PHE A 232 -11.44 -11.01 -6.47
N PRO A 233 -12.53 -10.77 -5.73
CA PRO A 233 -13.86 -11.14 -6.17
C PRO A 233 -14.35 -10.19 -7.28
N PRO A 234 -15.29 -10.62 -8.15
CA PRO A 234 -15.74 -9.83 -9.30
C PRO A 234 -16.29 -8.44 -8.99
N GLU A 235 -16.86 -8.25 -7.80
CA GLU A 235 -17.37 -6.97 -7.31
C GLU A 235 -16.29 -6.01 -6.81
N SER A 236 -15.04 -6.47 -6.69
CA SER A 236 -13.93 -5.65 -6.20
C SER A 236 -13.35 -4.76 -7.30
N ARG A 237 -12.87 -3.57 -6.92
CA ARG A 237 -12.18 -2.66 -7.85
C ARG A 237 -10.92 -3.26 -8.49
N PRO A 238 -10.05 -4.01 -7.78
CA PRO A 238 -8.90 -4.66 -8.40
C PRO A 238 -9.29 -5.65 -9.49
N TYR A 239 -10.39 -6.40 -9.33
CA TYR A 239 -10.89 -7.29 -10.37
C TYR A 239 -11.34 -6.51 -11.61
N ALA A 240 -12.02 -5.37 -11.42
CA ALA A 240 -12.42 -4.50 -12.53
C ALA A 240 -11.22 -3.94 -13.33
N TYR A 241 -10.06 -3.79 -12.69
CA TYR A 241 -8.82 -3.33 -13.33
C TYR A 241 -7.98 -4.47 -13.92
N ALA A 242 -8.35 -5.72 -13.68
CA ALA A 242 -7.58 -6.89 -14.05
C ALA A 242 -7.86 -7.37 -15.48
N ASN A 243 -6.83 -7.85 -16.16
CA ASN A 243 -6.97 -8.69 -17.34
C ASN A 243 -7.05 -10.17 -16.91
N VAL A 244 -8.28 -10.64 -16.67
CA VAL A 244 -8.54 -11.99 -16.16
C VAL A 244 -8.06 -13.08 -17.13
N GLU A 245 -8.12 -12.86 -18.44
CA GLU A 245 -7.60 -13.82 -19.44
C GLU A 245 -6.09 -14.00 -19.32
N ARG A 246 -5.36 -12.90 -19.11
CA ARG A 246 -3.92 -12.92 -18.84
C ARG A 246 -3.60 -13.66 -17.54
N GLY A 247 -4.40 -13.45 -16.50
CA GLY A 247 -4.32 -14.21 -15.24
C GLY A 247 -4.46 -15.72 -15.45
N ARG A 248 -5.50 -16.15 -16.19
CA ARG A 248 -5.72 -17.58 -16.54
C ARG A 248 -4.56 -18.16 -17.35
N TYR A 249 -4.01 -17.38 -18.27
CA TYR A 249 -2.83 -17.79 -19.02
C TYR A 249 -1.62 -18.00 -18.08
N ILE A 250 -1.35 -17.08 -17.15
CA ILE A 250 -0.27 -17.24 -16.15
C ILE A 250 -0.49 -18.51 -15.32
N GLN A 251 -1.72 -18.80 -14.88
CA GLN A 251 -2.04 -20.03 -14.14
C GLN A 251 -1.67 -21.30 -14.94
N SER A 252 -1.97 -21.31 -16.25
CA SER A 252 -1.68 -22.45 -17.13
C SER A 252 -0.18 -22.72 -17.30
N LEU A 253 0.66 -21.70 -17.14
CA LEU A 253 2.11 -21.85 -17.19
C LEU A 253 2.64 -22.61 -15.97
N GLY A 254 2.03 -22.40 -14.80
CA GLY A 254 2.42 -23.07 -13.54
C GLY A 254 2.00 -24.53 -13.45
N THR A 255 0.99 -24.96 -14.21
CA THR A 255 0.56 -26.38 -14.30
C THR A 255 1.37 -27.20 -15.30
N SER A 256 2.18 -26.54 -16.14
CA SER A 256 2.94 -27.18 -17.23
C SER A 256 4.42 -27.40 -16.91
N ALA A 257 4.85 -27.07 -15.68
CA ALA A 257 6.22 -27.22 -15.17
C ALA A 257 6.21 -28.15 -13.95
#